data_AF-A0A6V8NQ66-F1
#
_entry.id   AF-A0A6V8NQ66-F1
#
_cell.length_a   1.000
_cell.length_b   1.000
_cell.length_c   1.000
_cell.angle_alpha   90.00
_cell.angle_beta   90.00
_cell.angle_gamma   90.00
#
_symmetry.space_group_name_H-M   'P 1'
#
loop_
_entity.id
_entity.type
_entity.pdbx_description
1 polymer ?
#
loop_
_entity_poly.entity_id
_entity_poly.type
_entity_poly.pdbx_seq_one_letter_code
_entity_poly.pdbx_strand_id
1 'polypeptide(L)'
;MKDISEDSTYRRRKRREVLRRARRIRVLAFLLTLGLAIFLGVMLILRLSSPDSSGPLSEENSETATSEPEASFSQESEEPEEEHDSASTAQSDGPDISLTPGQQYLRGYSLFSVGQLERAAHYFQQSAEGDHPLKDYAQFYLARTYFGAQKYQEALSAFQALAKNYPDSYWYPDAQLGIADSYLELGDLAKAEE
;
A
#
# COMPACT_ATOMS: atom_id res chain seq x y z
N MET A 1 41.95 7.48 -16.58
CA MET A 1 40.88 8.36 -16.05
C MET A 1 39.93 8.69 -17.19
N LYS A 2 38.83 7.93 -17.35
CA LYS A 2 37.80 8.21 -18.35
C LYS A 2 36.50 8.51 -17.59
N ASP A 3 36.15 9.79 -17.67
CA ASP A 3 34.83 10.42 -17.47
C ASP A 3 33.75 9.67 -16.66
N ILE A 4 33.68 9.95 -15.36
CA ILE A 4 32.55 9.59 -14.47
C ILE A 4 31.44 10.66 -14.53
N SER A 5 31.75 11.84 -15.09
CA SER A 5 30.82 12.97 -15.10
C SER A 5 29.64 12.76 -16.06
N GLU A 6 29.87 12.06 -17.17
CA GLU A 6 28.85 11.80 -18.19
C GLU A 6 27.76 10.84 -17.72
N ASP A 7 28.09 9.79 -16.95
CA ASP A 7 27.11 8.75 -16.56
C ASP A 7 26.07 9.26 -15.53
N SER A 8 26.48 10.13 -14.60
CA SER A 8 25.57 10.72 -13.60
C SER A 8 24.48 11.59 -14.25
N THR A 9 24.81 12.30 -15.34
CA THR A 9 23.87 13.13 -16.09
C THR A 9 22.98 12.29 -17.00
N TYR A 10 23.53 11.23 -17.58
CA TYR A 10 22.81 10.26 -18.41
C TYR A 10 21.70 9.53 -17.59
N ARG A 11 22.04 9.02 -16.40
CA ARG A 11 21.06 8.33 -15.52
C ARG A 11 19.97 9.25 -15.00
N ARG A 12 20.30 10.51 -14.66
CA ARG A 12 19.32 11.53 -14.25
C ARG A 12 18.35 11.91 -15.38
N ARG A 13 18.81 11.95 -16.64
CA ARG A 13 17.94 12.19 -17.81
C ARG A 13 17.00 11.01 -18.05
N LYS A 14 17.52 9.78 -18.00
CA LYS A 14 16.72 8.56 -18.21
C LYS A 14 15.60 8.40 -17.17
N ARG A 15 15.87 8.68 -15.88
CA ARG A 15 14.85 8.68 -14.81
C ARG A 15 13.73 9.71 -15.06
N ARG A 16 14.07 10.91 -15.56
CA ARG A 16 13.07 11.96 -15.87
C ARG A 16 12.17 11.59 -17.04
N GLU A 17 12.67 10.87 -18.04
CA GLU A 17 11.89 10.41 -19.17
C GLU A 17 10.89 9.31 -18.79
N VAL A 18 11.31 8.35 -17.94
CA VAL A 18 10.44 7.30 -17.42
C VAL A 18 9.30 7.89 -16.60
N LEU A 19 9.59 8.89 -15.75
CA LEU A 19 8.56 9.55 -14.94
C LEU A 19 7.55 10.35 -15.77
N ARG A 20 8.00 11.00 -16.85
CA ARG A 20 7.09 11.69 -17.79
C ARG A 20 6.17 10.72 -18.52
N ARG A 21 6.69 9.55 -18.94
CA ARG A 21 5.91 8.47 -19.54
C ARG A 21 4.90 7.89 -18.55
N ALA A 22 5.33 7.65 -17.30
CA ALA A 22 4.45 7.15 -16.24
C ALA A 22 3.30 8.10 -15.91
N ARG A 23 3.55 9.42 -15.85
CA ARG A 23 2.48 10.42 -15.66
C ARG A 23 1.45 10.42 -16.79
N ARG A 24 1.91 10.32 -18.05
CA ARG A 24 1.01 10.24 -19.21
C ARG A 24 0.14 8.98 -19.18
N ILE A 25 0.72 7.83 -18.81
CA ILE A 25 -0.03 6.57 -18.69
C ILE A 25 -1.09 6.67 -17.60
N ARG A 26 -0.77 7.24 -16.43
CA ARG A 26 -1.75 7.44 -15.35
C ARG A 26 -2.91 8.35 -15.75
N VAL A 27 -2.62 9.44 -16.47
CA VAL A 27 -3.65 10.36 -16.97
C VAL A 27 -4.54 9.68 -18.03
N LEU A 28 -3.95 8.92 -18.96
CA LEU A 28 -4.73 8.18 -19.97
C LEU A 28 -5.62 7.10 -19.33
N ALA A 29 -5.11 6.38 -18.33
CA ALA A 29 -5.90 5.40 -17.58
C ALA A 29 -7.10 6.05 -16.87
N PHE A 30 -6.90 7.22 -16.25
CA PHE A 30 -7.98 7.98 -15.62
C PHE A 30 -9.02 8.50 -16.62
N LEU A 31 -8.60 8.97 -17.79
CA LEU A 31 -9.52 9.43 -18.84
C LEU A 31 -10.33 8.26 -19.42
N LEU A 32 -9.72 7.08 -19.57
CA LEU A 32 -10.39 5.89 -20.07
C LEU A 32 -11.45 5.38 -19.08
N THR A 33 -11.14 5.34 -17.77
CA THR A 33 -12.11 4.94 -16.75
C THR A 33 -13.26 5.95 -16.63
N LEU A 34 -12.95 7.25 -16.67
CA LEU A 34 -13.96 8.30 -16.64
C LEU A 34 -14.88 8.22 -17.87
N GLY A 35 -14.32 8.01 -19.07
CA GLY A 35 -15.10 7.85 -20.30
C GLY A 35 -16.01 6.62 -20.27
N LEU A 36 -15.51 5.48 -19.78
CA LEU A 36 -16.30 4.26 -19.63
C LEU A 36 -17.44 4.43 -18.62
N ALA A 37 -17.19 5.11 -17.50
CA ALA A 37 -18.24 5.41 -16.50
C ALA A 37 -19.34 6.32 -17.08
N ILE A 38 -18.97 7.36 -17.82
CA ILE A 38 -19.94 8.26 -18.50
C ILE A 38 -20.75 7.47 -19.54
N PHE A 39 -20.09 6.63 -20.34
CA PHE A 39 -20.76 5.82 -21.35
C PHE A 39 -21.78 4.84 -20.74
N LEU A 40 -21.41 4.12 -19.68
CA LEU A 40 -22.31 3.22 -18.97
C LEU A 40 -23.46 3.98 -18.31
N GLY A 41 -23.21 5.15 -17.73
CA GLY A 41 -24.25 6.02 -17.18
C GLY A 41 -25.27 6.46 -18.23
N VAL A 42 -24.81 6.93 -19.39
CA VAL A 42 -25.70 7.30 -20.51
C VAL A 42 -26.47 6.09 -21.04
N MET A 43 -25.83 4.93 -21.18
CA MET A 43 -26.49 3.70 -21.63
C MET A 43 -27.56 3.22 -20.64
N LEU A 44 -27.32 3.36 -19.33
CA LEU A 44 -28.29 3.05 -18.28
C LEU A 44 -29.51 4.00 -18.34
N ILE A 45 -29.27 5.30 -18.54
CA ILE A 45 -30.36 6.30 -18.67
C ILE A 45 -31.21 6.01 -19.91
N LEU A 46 -30.58 5.69 -21.05
CA LEU A 46 -31.30 5.31 -22.28
C LEU A 46 -32.08 4.00 -22.12
N ARG A 47 -31.57 3.03 -21.36
CA ARG A 47 -32.29 1.78 -21.06
C ARG A 47 -33.55 2.03 -20.24
N LEU A 48 -33.54 3.00 -19.32
CA LEU A 48 -34.68 3.35 -18.47
C LEU A 48 -35.78 4.15 -19.18
N SER A 49 -35.52 4.69 -20.37
CA SER A 49 -36.49 5.47 -21.16
C SER A 49 -37.15 4.67 -22.29
N SER A 50 -37.07 3.33 -22.28
CA SER A 50 -37.84 2.51 -23.22
C SER A 50 -39.31 2.50 -22.80
N PRO A 51 -40.27 3.03 -23.60
CA PRO A 51 -41.69 3.02 -23.25
C PRO A 51 -42.28 1.60 -23.42
N ASP A 52 -43.09 1.21 -22.42
CA ASP A 52 -43.87 -0.03 -22.35
C ASP A 52 -44.63 -0.40 -23.64
N SER A 53 -44.60 -1.68 -24.00
CA SER A 53 -45.64 -2.32 -24.82
C SER A 53 -46.30 -3.48 -24.07
N SER A 54 -47.32 -3.13 -23.29
CA SER A 54 -48.61 -3.80 -23.09
C SER A 54 -48.76 -5.32 -23.36
N GLY A 55 -49.24 -6.05 -22.34
CA GLY A 55 -50.23 -7.13 -22.50
C GLY A 55 -50.42 -8.03 -21.26
N PRO A 56 -51.65 -8.41 -20.85
CA PRO A 56 -52.03 -8.57 -19.44
C PRO A 56 -52.41 -9.99 -18.97
N LEU A 57 -52.43 -10.15 -17.64
CA LEU A 57 -53.33 -10.95 -16.77
C LEU A 57 -53.62 -12.43 -17.08
N SER A 58 -53.27 -13.29 -16.12
CA SER A 58 -54.17 -14.37 -15.65
C SER A 58 -53.84 -14.71 -14.19
N GLU A 59 -54.81 -14.41 -13.33
CA GLU A 59 -55.01 -15.04 -12.02
C GLU A 59 -55.38 -16.52 -12.26
N GLU A 60 -54.86 -17.44 -11.44
CA GLU A 60 -55.60 -18.66 -11.12
C GLU A 60 -55.25 -19.12 -9.68
N ASN A 61 -56.33 -19.27 -8.90
CA ASN A 61 -56.37 -19.69 -7.50
C ASN A 61 -56.09 -21.19 -7.33
N SER A 62 -55.65 -21.59 -6.13
CA SER A 62 -56.28 -22.63 -5.26
C SER A 62 -55.28 -23.04 -4.17
N GLU A 63 -55.53 -22.66 -2.93
CA GLU A 63 -56.14 -23.54 -1.91
C GLU A 63 -55.45 -24.91 -1.77
N THR A 64 -54.73 -25.11 -0.67
CA THR A 64 -55.21 -26.00 0.40
C THR A 64 -54.26 -25.96 1.60
N ALA A 65 -54.84 -25.67 2.76
CA ALA A 65 -54.27 -25.96 4.06
C ALA A 65 -54.04 -27.47 4.23
N THR A 66 -53.08 -27.88 5.06
CA THR A 66 -53.32 -28.69 6.29
C THR A 66 -51.99 -29.05 6.98
N SER A 67 -52.01 -28.95 8.31
CA SER A 67 -51.17 -29.59 9.33
C SER A 67 -49.70 -29.20 9.51
N GLU A 68 -49.50 -28.30 10.48
CA GLU A 68 -48.49 -28.42 11.56
C GLU A 68 -48.73 -29.70 12.42
N PRO A 69 -47.71 -30.28 13.12
CA PRO A 69 -47.13 -29.62 14.31
C PRO A 69 -45.61 -29.79 14.55
N GLU A 70 -45.09 -28.72 15.15
CA GLU A 70 -44.12 -28.63 16.26
C GLU A 70 -42.83 -29.47 16.23
N ALA A 71 -41.68 -28.77 16.18
CA ALA A 71 -40.70 -28.81 17.28
C ALA A 71 -39.65 -27.69 17.14
N SER A 72 -39.80 -26.68 18.01
CA SER A 72 -38.72 -26.04 18.79
C SER A 72 -37.37 -25.76 18.11
N PHE A 73 -37.12 -24.51 17.74
CA PHE A 73 -35.88 -23.80 18.09
C PHE A 73 -36.11 -22.29 18.01
N SER A 74 -36.26 -21.64 19.17
CA SER A 74 -36.37 -20.19 19.28
C SER A 74 -34.97 -19.57 19.44
N GLN A 75 -34.68 -18.62 18.53
CA GLN A 75 -33.98 -17.33 18.69
C GLN A 75 -32.60 -17.32 19.34
N GLU A 76 -31.59 -16.67 18.73
CA GLU A 76 -31.41 -15.21 18.68
C GLU A 76 -30.29 -14.93 17.64
N SER A 77 -30.51 -14.16 16.55
CA SER A 77 -30.09 -12.74 16.38
C SER A 77 -28.60 -12.52 16.74
N GLU A 78 -27.66 -12.09 15.89
CA GLU A 78 -27.64 -11.02 14.88
C GLU A 78 -26.43 -11.22 13.93
N GLU A 79 -26.66 -11.10 12.62
CA GLU A 79 -25.79 -10.34 11.71
C GLU A 79 -26.64 -9.09 11.35
N PRO A 80 -26.11 -7.92 10.91
CA PRO A 80 -24.98 -7.82 9.98
C PRO A 80 -24.11 -6.54 10.15
N GLU A 81 -23.24 -6.34 9.16
CA GLU A 81 -22.81 -5.04 8.57
C GLU A 81 -21.38 -4.57 8.84
N GLU A 82 -20.57 -4.78 7.79
CA GLU A 82 -19.49 -3.87 7.42
C GLU A 82 -20.03 -2.45 7.22
N GLU A 83 -19.32 -1.46 7.77
CA GLU A 83 -19.38 -0.10 7.25
C GLU A 83 -17.96 0.42 7.05
N HIS A 84 -17.55 0.42 5.78
CA HIS A 84 -16.54 1.32 5.27
C HIS A 84 -17.05 2.76 5.41
N ASP A 85 -16.45 3.56 6.27
CA ASP A 85 -16.49 5.01 6.08
C ASP A 85 -15.13 5.68 6.28
N SER A 86 -15.06 6.82 5.65
CA SER A 86 -13.92 7.44 5.03
C SER A 86 -13.34 8.56 5.88
N ALA A 87 -12.05 8.81 5.65
CA ALA A 87 -11.37 10.09 5.80
C ALA A 87 -11.59 10.94 7.08
N SER A 88 -10.45 11.14 7.75
CA SER A 88 -10.00 12.39 8.39
C SER A 88 -10.08 12.46 9.92
N THR A 89 -8.88 12.71 10.47
CA THR A 89 -8.64 13.41 11.75
C THR A 89 -9.21 12.76 13.00
N ALA A 90 -8.52 11.73 13.47
CA ALA A 90 -8.42 11.48 14.90
C ALA A 90 -6.97 11.15 15.24
N GLN A 91 -6.32 12.12 15.88
CA GLN A 91 -5.27 11.86 16.85
C GLN A 91 -5.95 11.02 17.94
N SER A 92 -5.97 9.70 17.74
CA SER A 92 -6.62 8.78 18.65
C SER A 92 -5.70 8.60 19.84
N ASP A 93 -5.92 9.39 20.89
CA ASP A 93 -5.69 8.96 22.27
C ASP A 93 -6.70 7.84 22.59
N GLY A 94 -6.62 6.75 21.84
CA GLY A 94 -7.15 5.46 22.26
C GLY A 94 -6.33 4.96 23.46
N PRO A 95 -6.76 3.89 24.15
CA PRO A 95 -5.94 3.27 25.19
C PRO A 95 -4.51 3.13 24.68
N ASP A 96 -3.53 3.46 25.52
CA ASP A 96 -2.09 3.32 25.25
C ASP A 96 -1.77 1.82 25.08
N ILE A 97 -2.25 1.26 23.98
CA ILE A 97 -1.95 -0.10 23.56
C ILE A 97 -0.54 0.04 23.00
N SER A 98 0.45 -0.11 23.89
CA SER A 98 1.84 -0.22 23.49
C SER A 98 1.93 -1.30 22.41
N LEU A 99 2.17 -0.86 21.18
CA LEU A 99 2.19 -1.75 20.02
C LEU A 99 3.33 -2.75 20.20
N THR A 100 3.06 -4.03 19.97
CA THR A 100 4.13 -5.03 19.87
C THR A 100 5.09 -4.67 18.74
N PRO A 101 6.37 -5.07 18.78
CA PRO A 101 7.32 -4.79 17.70
C PRO A 101 6.82 -5.18 16.29
N GLY A 102 6.14 -6.33 16.17
CA GLY A 102 5.50 -6.72 14.91
C GLY A 102 4.37 -5.79 14.44
N GLN A 103 3.56 -5.27 15.37
CA GLN A 103 2.52 -4.28 15.03
C GLN A 103 3.12 -2.91 14.68
N GLN A 104 4.23 -2.54 15.32
CA GLN A 104 4.99 -1.33 14.96
C GLN A 104 5.50 -1.41 13.52
N TYR A 105 6.04 -2.58 13.10
CA TYR A 105 6.41 -2.81 11.70
C TYR A 105 5.23 -2.55 10.75
N LEU A 106 4.06 -3.15 11.02
CA LEU A 106 2.88 -3.00 10.16
C LEU A 106 2.42 -1.53 10.08
N ARG A 107 2.47 -0.81 11.22
CA ARG A 107 2.15 0.61 11.28
C ARG A 107 3.14 1.45 10.46
N GLY A 108 4.44 1.17 10.60
CA GLY A 108 5.50 1.80 9.82
C GLY A 108 5.30 1.56 8.31
N TYR A 109 4.96 0.34 7.92
CA TYR A 109 4.73 -0.04 6.52
C TYR A 109 3.53 0.69 5.90
N SER A 110 2.42 0.80 6.65
CA SER A 110 1.28 1.61 6.22
C SER A 110 1.68 3.07 5.97
N LEU A 111 2.41 3.68 6.91
CA LEU A 111 2.87 5.06 6.81
C LEU A 111 3.87 5.27 5.65
N PHE A 112 4.75 4.30 5.43
CA PHE A 112 5.67 4.29 4.31
C PHE A 112 4.93 4.27 2.96
N SER A 113 3.87 3.45 2.85
CA SER A 113 3.09 3.34 1.62
C SER A 113 2.37 4.64 1.23
N VAL A 114 2.02 5.48 2.22
CA VAL A 114 1.41 6.81 2.01
C VAL A 114 2.44 7.96 1.98
N GLY A 115 3.74 7.64 2.02
CA GLY A 115 4.83 8.61 1.91
C GLY A 115 5.10 9.43 3.18
N GLN A 116 4.57 9.04 4.34
CA GLN A 116 4.83 9.70 5.62
C GLN A 116 6.14 9.16 6.21
N LEU A 117 7.27 9.52 5.58
CA LEU A 117 8.57 8.90 5.82
C LEU A 117 9.08 9.11 7.25
N GLU A 118 8.92 10.31 7.83
CA GLU A 118 9.36 10.60 9.20
C GLU A 118 8.64 9.72 10.22
N ARG A 119 7.32 9.58 10.08
CA ARG A 119 6.51 8.74 10.97
C ARG A 119 6.78 7.27 10.74
N ALA A 120 6.96 6.85 9.48
CA ALA A 120 7.31 5.48 9.15
C ALA A 120 8.65 5.08 9.78
N ALA A 121 9.67 5.95 9.69
CA ALA A 121 10.98 5.71 10.28
C ALA A 121 10.90 5.51 11.80
N HIS A 122 10.08 6.31 12.48
CA HIS A 122 9.86 6.17 13.92
C HIS A 122 9.37 4.75 14.30
N TYR A 123 8.30 4.28 13.66
CA TYR A 123 7.75 2.95 13.97
C TYR A 123 8.65 1.80 13.52
N PHE A 124 9.36 1.95 12.39
CA PHE A 124 10.32 0.94 11.97
C PHE A 124 11.53 0.85 12.90
N GLN A 125 11.98 1.98 13.44
CA GLN A 125 13.07 2.00 14.41
C GLN A 125 12.67 1.25 15.69
N GLN A 126 11.49 1.55 16.25
CA GLN A 126 10.99 0.83 17.42
C GLN A 126 10.84 -0.68 17.16
N SER A 127 10.31 -1.04 15.99
CA SER A 127 10.17 -2.44 15.59
C SER A 127 11.54 -3.13 15.48
N ALA A 128 12.51 -2.48 14.85
CA ALA A 128 13.86 -3.02 14.66
C ALA A 128 14.66 -3.17 15.96
N GLU A 129 14.26 -2.50 17.04
CA GLU A 129 14.83 -2.69 18.37
C GLU A 129 14.26 -3.94 19.07
N GLY A 130 12.98 -4.25 18.84
CA GLY A 130 12.29 -5.40 19.41
C GLY A 130 12.77 -6.76 18.90
N ASP A 131 12.36 -7.85 19.55
CA ASP A 131 12.65 -9.22 19.10
C ASP A 131 11.38 -9.84 18.49
N HIS A 132 11.38 -10.05 17.17
CA HIS A 132 10.26 -10.63 16.44
C HIS A 132 10.70 -11.12 15.04
N PRO A 133 9.91 -11.99 14.36
CA PRO A 133 10.28 -12.58 13.07
C PRO A 133 10.44 -11.60 11.90
N LEU A 134 10.00 -10.35 12.05
CA LEU A 134 10.06 -9.33 10.99
C LEU A 134 11.14 -8.27 11.26
N LYS A 135 12.07 -8.55 12.17
CA LYS A 135 13.07 -7.57 12.61
C LYS A 135 14.03 -7.16 11.48
N ASP A 136 14.41 -8.09 10.62
CA ASP A 136 15.20 -7.84 9.42
C ASP A 136 14.40 -7.05 8.37
N TYR A 137 13.11 -7.35 8.18
CA TYR A 137 12.19 -6.52 7.37
C TYR A 137 12.10 -5.10 7.93
N ALA A 138 11.93 -4.93 9.24
CA ALA A 138 11.88 -3.62 9.88
C ALA A 138 13.17 -2.84 9.66
N GLN A 139 14.33 -3.48 9.82
CA GLN A 139 15.64 -2.89 9.56
C GLN A 139 15.78 -2.43 8.08
N PHE A 140 15.31 -3.25 7.14
CA PHE A 140 15.35 -2.93 5.72
C PHE A 140 14.48 -1.72 5.39
N TYR A 141 13.22 -1.73 5.84
CA TYR A 141 12.31 -0.64 5.56
C TYR A 141 12.69 0.64 6.30
N LEU A 142 13.31 0.56 7.48
CA LEU A 142 13.93 1.70 8.14
C LEU A 142 14.97 2.37 7.23
N ALA A 143 15.90 1.57 6.70
CA ALA A 143 16.95 2.05 5.80
C ALA A 143 16.37 2.68 4.52
N ARG A 144 15.40 2.01 3.88
CA ARG A 144 14.69 2.55 2.71
C ARG A 144 13.92 3.84 3.01
N THR A 145 13.35 3.94 4.20
CA THR A 145 12.62 5.13 4.64
C THR A 145 13.58 6.31 4.80
N TYR A 146 14.72 6.10 5.45
CA TYR A 146 15.77 7.12 5.51
C TYR A 146 16.29 7.52 4.14
N PHE A 147 16.51 6.55 3.25
CA PHE A 147 16.96 6.83 1.89
C PHE A 147 15.93 7.69 1.13
N GLY A 148 14.65 7.33 1.21
CA GLY A 148 13.56 8.10 0.62
C GLY A 148 13.43 9.51 1.21
N ALA A 149 13.78 9.67 2.49
CA ALA A 149 13.82 10.96 3.18
C ALA A 149 15.13 11.74 2.91
N GLN A 150 15.98 11.25 2.02
CA GLN A 150 17.30 11.82 1.69
C GLN A 150 18.28 11.89 2.87
N LYS A 151 18.02 11.08 3.91
CA LYS A 151 18.88 10.90 5.08
C LYS A 151 19.87 9.78 4.80
N TYR A 152 20.77 10.02 3.86
CA TYR A 152 21.60 8.97 3.27
C TYR A 152 22.59 8.34 4.26
N GLN A 153 23.05 9.10 5.26
CA GLN A 153 23.95 8.61 6.30
C GLN A 153 23.24 7.64 7.25
N GLU A 154 22.01 7.96 7.64
CA GLU A 154 21.16 7.10 8.46
C GLU A 154 20.72 5.86 7.66
N ALA A 155 20.38 6.03 6.39
CA ALA A 155 20.07 4.93 5.48
C ALA A 155 21.25 3.96 5.36
N LEU A 156 22.46 4.49 5.14
CA LEU A 156 23.69 3.70 5.06
C LEU A 156 23.88 2.87 6.34
N SER A 157 23.78 3.53 7.48
CA SER A 157 23.95 2.88 8.79
C SER A 157 22.93 1.76 9.00
N ALA A 158 21.68 1.98 8.61
CA ALA A 158 20.61 1.01 8.74
C ALA A 158 20.78 -0.18 7.78
N PHE A 159 21.20 0.04 6.52
CA PHE A 159 21.51 -1.03 5.57
C PHE A 159 22.73 -1.86 6.02
N GLN A 160 23.79 -1.20 6.52
CA GLN A 160 24.97 -1.90 7.07
C GLN A 160 24.61 -2.76 8.28
N ALA A 161 23.74 -2.26 9.16
CA ALA A 161 23.23 -3.04 10.28
C ALA A 161 22.42 -4.25 9.80
N LEU A 162 21.64 -4.15 8.73
CA LEU A 162 20.97 -5.31 8.13
C LEU A 162 21.99 -6.32 7.61
N ALA A 163 22.91 -5.88 6.76
CA ALA A 163 23.92 -6.75 6.17
C ALA A 163 24.78 -7.47 7.22
N LYS A 164 25.09 -6.79 8.34
CA LYS A 164 25.88 -7.34 9.43
C LYS A 164 25.09 -8.31 10.31
N ASN A 165 23.87 -7.95 10.69
CA ASN A 165 23.11 -8.68 11.70
C ASN A 165 22.23 -9.79 11.09
N TYR A 166 21.86 -9.66 9.81
CA TYR A 166 20.99 -10.58 9.10
C TYR A 166 21.59 -10.96 7.73
N PRO A 167 22.76 -11.63 7.71
CA PRO A 167 23.43 -12.02 6.46
C PRO A 167 22.60 -12.98 5.60
N ASP A 168 21.71 -13.76 6.22
CA ASP A 168 20.81 -14.71 5.54
C ASP A 168 19.42 -14.11 5.23
N SER A 169 19.21 -12.81 5.48
CA SER A 169 17.92 -12.16 5.19
C SER A 169 17.64 -12.15 3.69
N TYR A 170 16.36 -12.31 3.34
CA TYR A 170 15.88 -12.08 1.97
C TYR A 170 16.29 -10.70 1.43
N TRP A 171 16.40 -9.70 2.31
CA TRP A 171 16.76 -8.33 1.95
C TRP A 171 18.26 -8.06 1.91
N TYR A 172 19.11 -9.05 2.20
CA TYR A 172 20.55 -8.86 2.19
C TYR A 172 21.08 -8.29 0.86
N PRO A 173 20.70 -8.84 -0.32
CA PRO A 173 21.17 -8.30 -1.60
C PRO A 173 20.71 -6.85 -1.83
N ASP A 174 19.46 -6.52 -1.52
CA ASP A 174 18.94 -5.16 -1.63
C ASP A 174 19.60 -4.20 -0.62
N ALA A 175 19.99 -4.67 0.55
CA ALA A 175 20.73 -3.86 1.52
C ALA A 175 22.15 -3.54 1.02
N GLN A 176 22.83 -4.49 0.38
CA GLN A 176 24.13 -4.24 -0.26
C GLN A 176 24.00 -3.16 -1.36
N LEU A 177 22.98 -3.27 -2.21
CA LEU A 177 22.68 -2.23 -3.19
C LEU A 177 22.36 -0.88 -2.53
N GLY A 178 21.59 -0.90 -1.44
CA GLY A 178 21.28 0.29 -0.65
C GLY A 178 22.52 0.96 -0.03
N ILE A 179 23.50 0.19 0.41
CA ILE A 179 24.80 0.69 0.90
C ILE A 179 25.53 1.43 -0.22
N ALA A 180 25.66 0.80 -1.39
CA ALA A 180 26.31 1.40 -2.55
C ALA A 180 25.58 2.68 -2.99
N ASP A 181 24.25 2.62 -3.14
CA ASP A 181 23.42 3.78 -3.50
C ASP A 181 23.56 4.91 -2.47
N SER A 182 23.60 4.60 -1.18
CA SER A 182 23.84 5.59 -0.13
C SER A 182 25.23 6.23 -0.25
N TYR A 183 26.28 5.46 -0.51
CA TYR A 183 27.63 6.01 -0.73
C TYR A 183 27.69 6.91 -1.96
N LEU A 184 27.01 6.54 -3.04
CA LEU A 184 26.89 7.38 -4.23
C LEU A 184 26.21 8.72 -3.94
N GLU A 185 25.12 8.71 -3.18
CA GLU A 185 24.40 9.93 -2.81
C GLU A 185 25.19 10.80 -1.81
N LEU A 186 26.05 10.19 -0.98
CA LEU A 186 26.99 10.89 -0.10
C LEU A 186 28.24 11.43 -0.85
N GLY A 187 28.48 10.97 -2.08
CA GLY A 187 29.65 11.35 -2.89
C GLY A 187 30.92 10.57 -2.58
N ASP A 188 30.85 9.51 -1.79
CA ASP A 188 31.98 8.63 -1.47
C ASP A 188 32.05 7.47 -2.48
N LEU A 189 32.48 7.79 -3.70
CA LEU A 189 32.50 6.85 -4.82
C LEU A 189 33.40 5.63 -4.57
N ALA A 190 34.47 5.80 -3.80
CA ALA A 190 35.43 4.73 -3.52
C ALA A 190 34.78 3.58 -2.76
N LYS A 191 33.85 3.88 -1.85
CA LYS A 191 33.12 2.88 -1.06
C LYS A 191 31.88 2.34 -1.75
N ALA A 192 31.42 2.97 -2.82
CA ALA A 192 30.27 2.49 -3.59
C ALA A 192 30.63 1.32 -4.53
N GLU A 193 31.92 1.12 -4.82
CA GLU A 193 32.44 0.08 -5.72
C GLU A 193 32.98 -1.17 -4.97
N GLU A 194 33.04 -1.11 -3.64
CA GLU A 194 33.48 -2.19 -2.74
C GLU A 194 32.33 -3.16 -2.41
#